data_AF-N6T522-F1
#
_entry.id   AF-N6T522-F1
#
_cell.length_a   1.000
_cell.length_b   1.000
_cell.length_c   1.000
_cell.angle_alpha   90.00
_cell.angle_beta   90.00
_cell.angle_gamma   90.00
#
_symmetry.space_group_name_H-M   'P 1'
#
loop_
_entity.id
_entity.type
_entity.pdbx_description
1 polymer ?
#
loop_
_entity_poly.entity_id
_entity_poly.type
_entity_poly.pdbx_seq_one_letter_code
_entity_poly.pdbx_strand_id
1 'polypeptide(L)'
;MPGQSLPHFTKGEVVKGFGRGSKDLGIPTANFPQDVVNNLPDGLDTGVYYGFGQVDGGQVHGMVMSIGWNPFYKNSKKSMETHLMHKFESDFYGKELRVVILGYLRPEQNFPGLDALIAAIDDDIKQARTRLEMPDLAGFRTNEFFKLQPH
;
A
#
# COMPACT_ATOMS: atom_id res chain seq x y z
N MET A 1 -7.10 19.13 3.22
CA MET A 1 -7.94 18.11 3.91
C MET A 1 -7.47 16.75 3.44
N PRO A 2 -7.14 15.80 4.33
CA PRO A 2 -6.75 14.46 3.91
C PRO A 2 -7.89 13.84 3.08
N GLY A 3 -7.61 13.40 1.86
CA GLY A 3 -8.60 12.71 1.00
C GLY A 3 -9.09 13.47 -0.24
N GLN A 4 -8.61 14.69 -0.54
CA GLN A 4 -9.00 15.43 -1.74
C GLN A 4 -8.49 14.80 -3.06
N SER A 5 -7.61 13.79 -2.97
CA SER A 5 -7.00 13.09 -4.12
C SER A 5 -7.38 11.62 -4.22
N LEU A 6 -8.43 11.18 -3.51
CA LEU A 6 -8.92 9.80 -3.54
C LEU A 6 -10.21 9.69 -4.38
N PRO A 7 -10.44 8.58 -5.11
CA PRO A 7 -9.55 7.42 -5.25
C PRO A 7 -8.31 7.73 -6.09
N HIS A 8 -7.14 7.24 -5.67
CA HIS A 8 -5.88 7.41 -6.42
C HIS A 8 -5.44 6.08 -7.01
N PHE A 9 -5.21 6.04 -8.32
CA PHE A 9 -4.75 4.85 -9.03
C PHE A 9 -3.29 5.01 -9.41
N THR A 10 -2.48 4.01 -9.09
CA THR A 10 -1.07 4.00 -9.48
C THR A 10 -0.58 2.58 -9.69
N LYS A 11 0.49 2.44 -10.47
CA LYS A 11 1.12 1.17 -10.80
C LYS A 11 2.62 1.33 -10.96
N GLY A 12 3.33 0.24 -10.77
CA GLY A 12 4.78 0.21 -10.90
C GLY A 12 5.35 -1.16 -10.58
N GLU A 13 6.61 -1.35 -10.96
CA GLU A 13 7.36 -2.58 -10.69
C GLU A 13 7.68 -2.70 -9.20
N VAL A 14 7.48 -3.88 -8.61
CA VAL A 14 7.81 -4.11 -7.20
C VAL A 14 9.33 -4.16 -7.02
N VAL A 15 9.87 -3.21 -6.25
CA VAL A 15 11.29 -3.12 -5.95
C VAL A 15 11.61 -3.56 -4.53
N LYS A 16 12.88 -3.87 -4.28
CA LYS A 16 13.37 -4.15 -2.92
C LYS A 16 13.42 -2.84 -2.12
N GLY A 17 12.84 -2.87 -0.93
CA GLY A 17 13.04 -1.80 0.06
C GLY A 17 14.39 -1.91 0.76
N PHE A 18 14.59 -1.12 1.81
CA PHE A 18 15.87 -0.97 2.52
C PHE A 18 16.03 -1.90 3.73
N GLY A 19 15.33 -3.04 3.75
CA GLY A 19 15.63 -4.12 4.69
C GLY A 19 15.23 -3.89 6.15
N ARG A 20 14.09 -3.24 6.43
CA ARG A 20 13.42 -3.44 7.71
C ARG A 20 12.61 -4.72 7.58
N GLY A 21 12.92 -5.75 8.38
CA GLY A 21 12.43 -7.13 8.25
C GLY A 21 10.91 -7.31 8.40
N SER A 22 10.08 -6.58 7.68
CA SER A 22 8.63 -6.70 7.65
C SER A 22 8.19 -8.13 7.28
N LYS A 23 9.00 -8.82 6.46
CA LYS A 23 8.89 -10.28 6.23
C LYS A 23 9.04 -11.10 7.51
N ASP A 24 10.03 -10.81 8.34
CA ASP A 24 10.27 -11.50 9.61
C ASP A 24 9.15 -11.19 10.63
N LEU A 25 8.44 -10.07 10.46
CA LEU A 25 7.25 -9.71 11.22
C LEU A 25 5.95 -10.37 10.70
N GLY A 26 6.04 -11.16 9.62
CA GLY A 26 4.88 -11.77 8.98
C GLY A 26 4.02 -10.82 8.13
N ILE A 27 4.47 -9.57 7.93
CA ILE A 27 3.74 -8.52 7.22
C ILE A 27 4.61 -8.00 6.06
N PRO A 28 4.83 -8.81 5.00
CA PRO A 28 5.68 -8.41 3.87
C PRO A 28 5.14 -7.15 3.19
N THR A 29 6.02 -6.18 2.94
CA THR A 29 5.70 -4.94 2.22
C THR A 29 6.40 -4.87 0.86
N ALA A 30 5.62 -4.58 -0.19
CA ALA A 30 6.09 -4.29 -1.54
C ALA A 30 6.39 -2.78 -1.66
N ASN A 31 7.56 -2.44 -2.20
CA ASN A 31 7.96 -1.05 -2.40
C ASN A 31 7.76 -0.65 -3.86
N PHE A 32 7.49 0.63 -4.11
CA PHE A 32 7.44 1.20 -5.45
C PHE A 32 8.72 1.98 -5.80
N PRO A 33 9.05 2.11 -7.09
CA PRO A 33 10.13 2.96 -7.58
C PRO A 33 9.91 4.43 -7.21
N GLN A 34 11.00 5.18 -7.00
CA GLN A 34 10.92 6.56 -6.52
C GLN A 34 10.19 7.50 -7.49
N ASP A 35 10.26 7.26 -8.80
CA ASP A 35 9.54 8.01 -9.83
C ASP A 35 8.02 7.81 -9.70
N VAL A 36 7.55 6.60 -9.40
CA VAL A 36 6.13 6.34 -9.09
C VAL A 36 5.70 7.14 -7.86
N VAL A 37 6.52 7.13 -6.81
CA VAL A 37 6.21 7.83 -5.55
C VAL A 37 6.25 9.36 -5.71
N ASN A 38 7.15 9.89 -6.52
CA ASN A 38 7.23 11.32 -6.81
C ASN A 38 6.03 11.86 -7.62
N ASN A 39 5.33 10.98 -8.33
CA ASN A 39 4.13 11.32 -9.10
C ASN A 39 2.85 11.22 -8.26
N LEU A 40 2.95 10.89 -6.97
CA LEU A 40 1.78 10.92 -6.08
C LEU A 40 1.26 12.37 -5.94
N PRO A 41 -0.07 12.57 -5.90
CA PRO A 41 -0.66 13.87 -5.65
C PRO A 41 -0.18 14.48 -4.33
N ASP A 42 0.04 15.78 -4.32
CA ASP A 42 0.43 16.52 -3.10
C ASP A 42 -0.57 16.35 -1.95
N GLY A 43 -1.85 16.12 -2.28
CA GLY A 43 -2.93 15.87 -1.31
C GLY A 43 -2.90 14.50 -0.61
N LEU A 44 -1.94 13.63 -0.95
CA LEU A 44 -1.66 12.41 -0.19
C LEU A 44 -0.57 12.69 0.85
N ASP A 45 -1.01 13.02 2.06
CA ASP A 45 -0.16 13.19 3.24
C ASP A 45 0.58 11.89 3.61
N THR A 46 1.52 11.98 4.56
CA THR A 46 2.12 10.76 5.12
C THR A 46 1.17 10.10 6.12
N GLY A 47 1.22 8.78 6.20
CA GLY A 47 0.37 7.97 7.07
C GLY A 47 0.03 6.62 6.47
N VAL A 48 -1.01 6.00 7.00
CA VAL A 48 -1.50 4.68 6.60
C VAL A 48 -2.81 4.82 5.85
N TYR A 49 -2.87 4.14 4.71
CA TYR A 49 -3.98 4.12 3.77
C TYR A 49 -4.45 2.68 3.53
N TYR A 50 -5.61 2.55 2.91
CA TYR A 50 -6.16 1.27 2.49
C TYR A 50 -6.77 1.33 1.08
N GLY A 51 -6.96 0.16 0.49
CA GLY A 51 -7.55 0.04 -0.84
C GLY A 51 -7.42 -1.37 -1.40
N PHE A 52 -7.31 -1.48 -2.73
CA PHE A 52 -7.07 -2.75 -3.40
C PHE A 52 -5.74 -2.76 -4.16
N GLY A 53 -5.16 -3.95 -4.33
CA GLY A 53 -4.00 -4.15 -5.18
C GLY A 53 -4.01 -5.49 -5.91
N GLN A 54 -3.28 -5.53 -7.02
CA GLN A 54 -3.18 -6.68 -7.91
C GLN A 54 -1.73 -6.83 -8.40
N VAL A 55 -1.21 -8.06 -8.36
CA VAL A 55 0.13 -8.39 -8.85
C VAL A 55 0.00 -9.09 -10.20
N ASP A 56 0.68 -8.58 -11.23
CA ASP A 56 0.87 -9.21 -12.54
C ASP A 56 -0.43 -9.75 -13.20
N GLY A 57 -1.53 -8.99 -13.08
CA GLY A 57 -2.84 -9.40 -13.61
C GLY A 57 -3.54 -10.53 -12.85
N GLY A 58 -3.02 -10.93 -11.68
CA GLY A 58 -3.60 -11.95 -10.82
C GLY A 58 -4.87 -11.52 -10.09
N GLN A 59 -5.17 -12.16 -8.97
CA GLN A 59 -6.34 -11.81 -8.16
C GLN A 59 -6.18 -10.42 -7.50
N VAL A 60 -7.28 -9.69 -7.39
CA VAL A 60 -7.33 -8.42 -6.66
C VAL A 60 -7.56 -8.69 -5.17
N HIS A 61 -6.67 -8.16 -4.34
CA HIS A 61 -6.69 -8.31 -2.88
C HIS A 61 -6.85 -6.95 -2.19
N GLY A 62 -7.44 -6.97 -0.99
CA GLY A 62 -7.37 -5.80 -0.10
C GLY A 62 -5.93 -5.51 0.29
N MET A 63 -5.61 -4.24 0.54
CA MET A 63 -4.28 -3.82 0.96
C MET A 63 -4.33 -2.73 2.02
N VAL A 64 -3.24 -2.63 2.77
CA VAL A 64 -2.86 -1.44 3.52
C VAL A 64 -1.55 -0.89 2.95
N MET A 65 -1.37 0.41 3.04
CA MET A 65 -0.22 1.11 2.46
C MET A 65 0.28 2.16 3.43
N SER A 66 1.60 2.19 3.66
CA SER A 66 2.26 3.29 4.35
C SER A 66 2.88 4.23 3.33
N ILE A 67 2.56 5.52 3.44
CA ILE A 67 3.26 6.62 2.77
C ILE A 67 4.05 7.35 3.85
N GLY A 68 5.36 7.42 3.71
CA GLY A 68 6.24 8.03 4.72
C GLY A 68 7.41 8.75 4.09
N TRP A 69 8.28 9.34 4.92
CA TRP A 69 9.52 9.96 4.45
C TRP A 69 10.66 8.97 4.42
N ASN A 70 11.43 8.97 3.33
CA ASN A 70 12.57 8.07 3.17
C ASN A 70 13.83 8.63 3.86
N PRO A 71 14.35 7.98 4.93
CA PRO A 71 15.52 8.46 5.66
C PRO A 71 16.81 8.49 4.83
N PHE A 72 16.93 7.61 3.83
CA PHE A 72 18.13 7.52 2.97
C PHE A 72 18.25 8.72 2.03
N TYR A 73 17.14 9.37 1.69
CA TYR A 73 17.12 10.63 0.95
C TYR A 73 17.04 11.84 1.89
N LYS A 74 17.58 11.74 3.10
CA LYS A 74 17.54 12.82 4.11
C LYS A 74 16.11 13.33 4.37
N ASN A 75 15.12 12.45 4.30
CA ASN A 75 13.68 12.78 4.41
C ASN A 75 13.20 13.83 3.39
N SER A 76 13.86 13.97 2.23
CA SER A 76 13.45 14.90 1.18
C SER A 76 12.52 14.27 0.15
N LYS A 77 12.29 12.95 0.23
CA LYS A 77 11.47 12.17 -0.70
C LYS A 77 10.56 11.23 0.07
N LYS A 78 9.33 11.07 -0.41
CA LYS A 78 8.38 10.09 0.12
C LYS A 78 8.78 8.67 -0.31
N SER A 79 8.33 7.68 0.45
CA SER A 79 8.31 6.25 0.13
C SER A 79 6.89 5.71 0.24
N MET A 80 6.60 4.63 -0.50
CA MET A 80 5.31 3.96 -0.50
C MET A 80 5.51 2.45 -0.34
N GLU A 81 4.99 1.90 0.76
CA GLU A 81 5.11 0.49 1.13
C GLU A 81 3.72 -0.13 1.23
N THR A 82 3.46 -1.17 0.43
CA THR A 82 2.14 -1.81 0.33
C THR A 82 2.18 -3.22 0.89
N HIS A 83 1.28 -3.54 1.81
CA HIS A 83 1.02 -4.90 2.25
C HIS A 83 -0.30 -5.40 1.65
N LEU A 84 -0.23 -6.42 0.81
CA LEU A 84 -1.40 -7.12 0.29
C LEU A 84 -1.89 -8.12 1.34
N MET A 85 -3.18 -8.13 1.64
CA MET A 85 -3.82 -9.02 2.61
C MET A 85 -4.00 -10.44 2.06
N HIS A 86 -2.93 -11.00 1.52
CA HIS A 86 -2.88 -12.31 0.91
C HIS A 86 -1.49 -12.91 1.11
N LYS A 87 -1.45 -14.21 1.40
CA LYS A 87 -0.20 -14.95 1.56
C LYS A 87 0.23 -15.50 0.21
N PHE A 88 1.25 -14.89 -0.37
CA PHE A 88 1.88 -15.37 -1.60
C PHE A 88 2.86 -16.51 -1.30
N GLU A 89 2.97 -17.47 -2.23
CA GLU A 89 3.91 -18.61 -2.11
C GLU A 89 5.36 -18.21 -2.39
N SER A 90 5.56 -17.12 -3.13
CA SER A 90 6.88 -16.60 -3.49
C SER A 90 6.89 -15.08 -3.56
N ASP A 91 8.09 -14.51 -3.50
CA ASP A 91 8.30 -13.09 -3.73
C ASP A 91 7.95 -12.71 -5.18
N PHE A 92 7.43 -11.50 -5.36
CA PHE A 92 7.01 -10.96 -6.65
C PHE A 92 7.80 -9.69 -7.02
N TYR A 93 9.07 -9.61 -6.65
CA TYR A 93 9.96 -8.55 -7.13
C TYR A 93 10.01 -8.56 -8.67
N GLY A 94 10.06 -7.38 -9.28
CA GLY A 94 10.06 -7.23 -10.73
C GLY A 94 8.69 -7.37 -11.39
N LYS A 95 7.64 -7.70 -10.63
CA LYS A 95 6.28 -7.79 -11.15
C LYS A 95 5.58 -6.43 -11.08
N GLU A 96 4.65 -6.17 -11.99
CA GLU A 96 3.80 -4.98 -11.93
C GLU A 96 2.81 -5.14 -10.76
N LEU A 97 2.85 -4.20 -9.82
CA LEU A 97 1.84 -4.03 -8.79
C LEU A 97 0.95 -2.85 -9.18
N ARG A 98 -0.35 -3.11 -9.32
CA ARG A 98 -1.38 -2.09 -9.50
C ARG A 98 -2.09 -1.88 -8.18
N VAL A 99 -2.33 -0.62 -7.80
CA VAL A 99 -3.05 -0.29 -6.57
C VAL A 99 -4.04 0.84 -6.80
N VAL A 100 -5.16 0.78 -6.09
CA VAL A 100 -6.08 1.90 -5.89
C VAL A 100 -6.13 2.23 -4.42
N ILE A 101 -5.78 3.47 -4.08
CA ILE A 101 -5.87 4.03 -2.73
C ILE A 101 -7.28 4.60 -2.56
N LEU A 102 -8.01 4.15 -1.54
CA LEU A 102 -9.43 4.47 -1.36
C LEU A 102 -9.71 5.29 -0.11
N GLY A 103 -8.86 5.18 0.91
CA GLY A 103 -9.07 5.94 2.14
C GLY A 103 -7.85 5.97 3.04
N TYR A 104 -7.92 6.86 4.02
CA TYR A 104 -6.91 7.09 5.04
C TYR A 104 -7.34 6.45 6.37
N LEU A 105 -6.42 5.79 7.07
CA LEU A 105 -6.64 5.18 8.37
C LEU A 105 -6.16 6.12 9.49
N ARG A 106 -4.88 6.48 9.46
CA ARG A 106 -4.20 7.19 10.56
C ARG A 106 -2.87 7.81 10.13
N PRO A 107 -2.34 8.79 10.88
CA PRO A 107 -1.00 9.32 10.63
C PRO A 107 0.09 8.31 10.95
N GLU A 108 1.32 8.63 10.54
CA GLU A 108 2.53 7.93 11.00
C GLU A 108 2.61 8.00 12.54
N GLN A 109 3.05 6.92 13.16
CA GLN A 109 3.15 6.80 14.61
C GLN A 109 4.49 6.20 14.99
N ASN A 110 5.05 6.69 16.10
CA ASN A 110 6.20 6.05 16.73
C ASN A 110 5.69 4.98 17.69
N PHE A 111 6.30 3.79 17.62
CA PHE A 111 5.94 2.67 18.48
C PHE A 111 7.03 2.41 19.52
N PRO A 112 6.67 2.14 20.78
CA PRO A 112 7.63 1.91 21.87
C PRO A 112 8.40 0.60 21.73
N GLY A 113 8.01 -0.27 20.80
CA GLY A 113 8.64 -1.57 20.57
C GLY A 113 7.95 -2.33 19.44
N LEU A 114 8.48 -3.52 19.15
CA LEU A 114 8.04 -4.32 18.01
C LEU A 114 6.60 -4.83 18.16
N ASP A 115 6.22 -5.31 19.34
CA ASP A 115 4.87 -5.82 19.59
C ASP A 115 3.80 -4.75 19.39
N ALA A 116 4.08 -3.51 19.80
CA ALA A 116 3.19 -2.38 19.60
C ALA A 116 3.05 -2.01 18.12
N LEU A 117 4.13 -2.12 17.34
CA LEU A 117 4.10 -1.95 15.89
C LEU A 117 3.25 -3.03 15.21
N ILE A 118 3.45 -4.30 15.56
CA ILE A 118 2.68 -5.42 15.00
C ILE A 118 1.19 -5.25 15.33
N ALA A 119 0.86 -4.96 16.59
CA ALA A 119 -0.52 -4.76 17.02
C ALA A 119 -1.21 -3.62 16.26
N ALA A 120 -0.49 -2.53 15.99
CA ALA A 120 -1.03 -1.42 15.21
C ALA A 120 -1.27 -1.79 13.74
N ILE A 121 -0.36 -2.55 13.12
CA ILE A 121 -0.54 -3.00 11.74
C ILE A 121 -1.69 -4.02 11.63
N ASP A 122 -1.83 -4.92 12.60
CA ASP A 122 -2.97 -5.85 12.65
C ASP A 122 -4.30 -5.10 12.78
N ASP A 123 -4.33 -4.03 13.58
CA ASP A 123 -5.51 -3.16 13.68
C ASP A 123 -5.79 -2.43 12.36
N ASP A 124 -4.76 -1.90 11.70
CA ASP A 124 -4.88 -1.27 10.38
C ASP A 124 -5.48 -2.25 9.35
N ILE A 125 -5.01 -3.50 9.33
CA ILE A 125 -5.52 -4.55 8.45
C ILE A 125 -6.99 -4.87 8.76
N LYS A 126 -7.36 -5.00 10.04
CA LYS A 126 -8.75 -5.26 10.45
C LYS A 126 -9.67 -4.12 10.00
N GLN A 127 -9.29 -2.87 10.28
CA GLN A 127 -10.04 -1.69 9.89
C GLN A 127 -10.21 -1.61 8.36
N ALA A 128 -9.11 -1.82 7.63
CA ALA A 128 -9.13 -1.80 6.17
C ALA A 128 -10.06 -2.88 5.59
N ARG A 129 -10.04 -4.12 6.14
CA ARG A 129 -10.97 -5.18 5.72
C ARG A 129 -12.42 -4.76 5.89
N THR A 130 -12.79 -4.26 7.07
CA THR A 130 -14.16 -3.81 7.35
C THR A 130 -14.59 -2.67 6.43
N ARG A 131 -13.71 -1.69 6.17
CA ARG A 131 -14.04 -0.57 5.26
C ARG A 131 -14.20 -1.04 3.80
N LEU A 132 -13.37 -1.97 3.34
CA LEU A 132 -13.42 -2.48 1.96
C LEU A 132 -14.64 -3.37 1.66
N GLU A 133 -15.39 -3.77 2.69
CA GLU A 133 -16.68 -4.46 2.55
C GLU A 133 -17.86 -3.49 2.35
N MET A 134 -17.67 -2.18 2.57
CA MET A 134 -18.71 -1.19 2.33
C MET A 134 -19.10 -1.15 0.84
N PRO A 135 -20.40 -1.10 0.49
CA PRO A 135 -20.85 -1.28 -0.90
C PRO A 135 -20.25 -0.30 -1.93
N ASP A 136 -20.01 0.93 -1.52
CA ASP A 136 -19.40 2.00 -2.31
C ASP A 136 -17.91 1.73 -2.62
N LEU A 137 -17.21 1.00 -1.74
CA LEU A 137 -15.81 0.65 -1.90
C LEU A 137 -15.60 -0.73 -2.52
N ALA A 138 -16.46 -1.70 -2.20
CA ALA A 138 -16.34 -3.08 -2.65
C ALA A 138 -16.30 -3.21 -4.19
N GLY A 139 -17.01 -2.33 -4.91
CA GLY A 139 -17.02 -2.29 -6.37
C GLY A 139 -15.67 -2.00 -7.03
N PHE A 140 -14.71 -1.38 -6.31
CA PHE A 140 -13.38 -1.14 -6.86
C PHE A 140 -12.57 -2.42 -7.09
N ARG A 141 -12.94 -3.54 -6.46
CA ARG A 141 -12.30 -4.84 -6.68
C ARG A 141 -12.40 -5.31 -8.14
N THR A 142 -13.44 -4.90 -8.86
CA THR A 142 -13.69 -5.25 -10.26
C THR A 142 -13.48 -4.08 -11.22
N ASN A 143 -12.81 -3.02 -10.77
CA ASN A 143 -12.56 -1.83 -11.59
C ASN A 143 -11.73 -2.18 -12.85
N GLU A 144 -12.03 -1.51 -13.97
CA GLU A 144 -11.32 -1.70 -15.25
C GLU A 144 -9.80 -1.52 -15.15
N PHE A 145 -9.34 -0.71 -14.20
CA PHE A 145 -7.91 -0.53 -13.90
C PHE A 145 -7.16 -1.84 -13.63
N PHE A 146 -7.84 -2.83 -13.03
CA PHE A 146 -7.28 -4.15 -12.75
C PHE A 146 -7.43 -5.15 -13.90
N LYS A 147 -8.09 -4.76 -15.00
CA LYS A 147 -8.10 -5.60 -16.19
C LYS A 147 -6.77 -5.41 -16.93
N LEU A 148 -6.14 -6.51 -17.30
CA LEU A 148 -5.02 -6.49 -18.23
C LEU A 148 -5.52 -5.84 -19.52
N GLN A 149 -4.90 -4.73 -19.92
CA GLN A 149 -5.14 -4.20 -21.25
C GLN A 149 -4.43 -5.14 -22.22
N PRO A 150 -5.12 -5.69 -23.24
CA PRO A 150 -4.42 -6.37 -24.31
C PRO A 150 -3.49 -5.35 -24.99
N HIS A 151 -2.23 -5.73 -25.16
CA HIS A 151 -1.32 -5.06 -26.09
C HIS A 151 -1.78 -5.27 -27.53
#